data_AF-A0AAN4WLE8-F1
#
_entry.id   AF-A0AAN4WLE8-F1
#
_cell.length_a   1.000
_cell.length_b   1.000
_cell.length_c   1.000
_cell.angle_alpha   90.00
_cell.angle_beta   90.00
_cell.angle_gamma   90.00
#
_symmetry.space_group_name_H-M   'P 1'
#
loop_
_entity.id
_entity.type
_entity.pdbx_description
1 polymer ?
#
loop_
_entity_poly.entity_id
_entity_poly.type
_entity_poly.pdbx_seq_one_letter_code
_entity_poly.pdbx_strand_id
1 'polypeptide(L)'
;MVLGFDTLEQYIDPEYRKNYPYFGALIGRYGNRIKGGEITIDDTTYTLNKNEKENTLHGGTPGFDQRLWDAEQPDNEHLILHYTSPDGENGFPGTLDVTVRYSIENNVFRVIYEASCDQPTHVNLTQHPYFNLRPTDENIGNHELRLYTSHYLETTPDLIPTGTVLSTDKKHAFDFNKPLFLALQEDGLDDCYTFGDPIEPQLMAELSHPKNGITVTILSDYPGLQVYTGKYIDVANGKGGKHYGPYSGIALETQMLPDSPHHPCFPSTRLNPGERYLHKTIYSFNCISVEEDYEDETEG
;
A
#
# COMPACT_ATOMS: atom_id res chain seq x y z
N MET A 1 -13.80 -6.82 5.54
CA MET A 1 -12.39 -7.24 5.59
C MET A 1 -11.42 -6.10 5.27
N VAL A 2 -11.87 -5.01 4.66
CA VAL A 2 -11.05 -3.80 4.47
C VAL A 2 -11.73 -2.58 5.11
N LEU A 3 -10.93 -1.71 5.73
CA LEU A 3 -11.41 -0.44 6.27
C LEU A 3 -11.91 0.49 5.15
N GLY A 4 -12.61 1.56 5.52
CA GLY A 4 -13.17 2.53 4.59
C GLY A 4 -14.50 3.07 5.07
N PHE A 5 -15.30 3.54 4.12
CA PHE A 5 -16.61 4.13 4.37
C PHE A 5 -17.69 3.52 3.48
N ASP A 6 -18.95 3.88 3.76
CA ASP A 6 -20.12 3.42 2.99
C ASP A 6 -20.52 4.42 1.90
N THR A 7 -20.08 5.67 1.99
CA THR A 7 -20.48 6.77 1.09
C THR A 7 -19.28 7.59 0.62
N LEU A 8 -19.42 8.24 -0.53
CA LEU A 8 -18.41 9.15 -1.08
C LEU A 8 -18.18 10.35 -0.16
N GLU A 9 -19.25 10.89 0.43
CA GLU A 9 -19.24 12.06 1.29
C GLU A 9 -18.27 11.90 2.46
N GLN A 10 -18.22 10.69 3.05
CA GLN A 10 -17.28 10.38 4.13
C GLN A 10 -15.81 10.41 3.66
N TYR A 11 -15.52 10.02 2.42
CA TYR A 11 -14.17 10.09 1.85
C TYR A 11 -13.71 11.53 1.54
N ILE A 12 -14.64 12.46 1.34
CA ILE A 12 -14.34 13.88 1.09
C ILE A 12 -14.60 14.76 2.31
N ASP A 13 -14.98 14.18 3.45
CA ASP A 13 -15.22 14.90 4.69
C ASP A 13 -13.93 15.58 5.18
N PRO A 14 -13.95 16.89 5.48
CA PRO A 14 -12.78 17.61 5.96
C PRO A 14 -12.14 17.02 7.23
N GLU A 15 -12.92 16.42 8.12
CA GLU A 15 -12.39 15.79 9.35
C GLU A 15 -11.61 14.52 9.01
N TYR A 16 -12.11 13.70 8.08
CA TYR A 16 -11.36 12.56 7.57
C TYR A 16 -10.05 12.99 6.90
N ARG A 17 -10.08 14.12 6.18
CA ARG A 17 -8.91 14.69 5.47
C ARG A 17 -7.84 15.28 6.40
N LYS A 18 -8.12 15.46 7.69
CA LYS A 18 -7.17 16.03 8.66
C LYS A 18 -6.06 15.07 9.09
N ASN A 19 -6.40 13.79 9.33
CA ASN A 19 -5.46 12.73 9.71
C ASN A 19 -5.29 11.68 8.58
N TYR A 20 -5.60 12.12 7.37
CA TYR A 20 -5.93 11.34 6.18
C TYR A 20 -5.13 10.02 6.01
N PRO A 21 -5.72 8.86 6.38
CA PRO A 21 -5.06 7.56 6.30
C PRO A 21 -5.25 6.89 4.94
N TYR A 22 -5.69 7.57 3.88
CA TYR A 22 -5.73 7.03 2.51
C TYR A 22 -6.49 5.69 2.33
N PHE A 23 -7.61 5.47 3.03
CA PHE A 23 -8.33 4.18 3.04
C PHE A 23 -8.69 3.67 1.64
N GLY A 24 -7.97 2.66 1.15
CA GLY A 24 -8.23 2.01 -0.14
C GLY A 24 -7.92 2.90 -1.35
N ALA A 25 -7.17 3.98 -1.17
CA ALA A 25 -6.86 4.92 -2.24
C ALA A 25 -5.89 4.33 -3.27
N LEU A 26 -6.06 4.74 -4.53
CA LEU A 26 -5.02 4.63 -5.56
C LEU A 26 -4.05 5.81 -5.39
N ILE A 27 -2.79 5.50 -5.10
CA ILE A 27 -1.76 6.48 -4.81
C ILE A 27 -0.91 6.77 -6.04
N GLY A 28 -0.60 8.05 -6.24
CA GLY A 28 0.32 8.52 -7.28
C GLY A 28 0.40 10.05 -7.33
N ARG A 29 1.29 10.64 -8.13
CA ARG A 29 2.22 10.00 -9.10
C ARG A 29 3.30 9.13 -8.45
N TYR A 30 3.60 9.36 -7.17
CA TYR A 30 4.64 8.65 -6.43
C TYR A 30 4.16 8.20 -5.04
N GLY A 31 4.03 6.89 -4.83
CA GLY A 31 3.73 6.28 -3.55
C GLY A 31 4.88 6.40 -2.55
N ASN A 32 4.53 6.50 -1.27
CA ASN A 32 5.45 6.75 -0.17
C ASN A 32 6.16 8.12 -0.26
N ARG A 33 7.32 8.25 0.39
CA ARG A 33 8.02 9.53 0.59
C ARG A 33 9.09 9.80 -0.47
N ILE A 34 9.23 11.08 -0.82
CA ILE A 34 10.39 11.67 -1.49
C ILE A 34 10.98 12.71 -0.54
N LYS A 35 12.24 12.50 -0.17
CA LYS A 35 12.98 13.36 0.77
C LYS A 35 13.06 14.78 0.24
N GLY A 36 12.76 15.75 1.10
CA GLY A 36 12.89 17.17 0.77
C GLY A 36 11.91 17.67 -0.30
N GLY A 37 11.00 16.82 -0.79
CA GLY A 37 10.07 17.15 -1.86
C GLY A 37 10.80 17.63 -3.11
N GLU A 38 11.93 17.01 -3.46
CA GLU A 38 12.75 17.38 -4.60
C GLU A 38 13.17 16.12 -5.36
N ILE A 39 13.26 16.22 -6.68
CA ILE A 39 13.82 15.19 -7.55
C ILE A 39 14.76 15.84 -8.56
N THR A 40 15.76 15.11 -9.03
CA THR A 40 16.66 15.58 -10.09
C THR A 40 16.59 14.65 -11.29
N ILE A 41 16.30 15.20 -12.46
CA ILE A 41 16.27 14.47 -13.73
C ILE A 41 17.14 15.23 -14.73
N ASP A 42 18.14 14.56 -15.30
CA ASP A 42 19.06 15.12 -16.31
C ASP A 42 19.59 16.52 -15.93
N ASP A 43 20.16 16.61 -14.72
CA ASP A 43 20.72 17.83 -14.11
C ASP A 43 19.70 18.95 -13.79
N THR A 44 18.41 18.71 -14.00
CA THR A 44 17.34 19.65 -13.63
C THR A 44 16.66 19.20 -12.35
N THR A 45 16.68 20.07 -11.33
CA THR A 45 15.98 19.84 -10.06
C THR A 45 14.56 20.38 -10.12
N TYR A 46 13.60 19.55 -9.74
CA TYR A 46 12.19 19.89 -9.65
C TYR A 46 11.76 19.88 -8.18
N THR A 47 11.11 20.96 -7.75
CA THR A 47 10.47 21.03 -6.43
C THR A 47 9.04 20.51 -6.52
N LEU A 48 8.75 19.50 -5.72
CA LEU A 48 7.46 18.85 -5.59
C LEU A 48 6.61 19.48 -4.49
N ASN A 49 5.31 19.20 -4.50
CA ASN A 49 4.41 19.61 -3.43
C ASN A 49 4.81 18.93 -2.10
N LYS A 50 5.17 19.73 -1.10
CA LYS A 50 5.48 19.26 0.25
C LYS A 50 4.21 19.22 1.09
N ASN A 51 3.73 18.01 1.38
CA ASN A 51 2.51 17.76 2.16
C ASN A 51 2.78 17.03 3.48
N GLU A 52 4.03 16.63 3.75
CA GLU A 52 4.43 16.02 5.02
C GLU A 52 5.76 16.64 5.49
N LYS A 53 5.66 17.66 6.36
CA LYS A 53 6.82 18.48 6.76
C LYS A 53 7.55 19.01 5.52
N GLU A 54 8.82 18.64 5.35
CA GLU A 54 9.65 19.01 4.19
C GLU A 54 9.62 17.98 3.06
N ASN A 55 8.91 16.86 3.22
CA ASN A 55 8.86 15.78 2.24
C ASN A 55 7.59 15.83 1.39
N THR A 56 7.64 15.16 0.24
CA THR A 56 6.45 14.82 -0.53
C THR A 56 6.04 13.40 -0.17
N LEU A 57 4.83 13.22 0.32
CA LEU A 57 4.22 11.93 0.64
C LEU A 57 3.09 11.66 -0.35
N HIS A 58 3.05 10.44 -0.90
CA HIS A 58 1.95 9.94 -1.74
C HIS A 58 1.61 10.85 -2.93
N GLY A 59 2.62 11.50 -3.52
CA GLY A 59 2.49 12.34 -4.71
C GLY A 59 2.05 13.78 -4.43
N GLY A 60 1.91 14.19 -3.17
CA GLY A 60 1.55 15.55 -2.77
C GLY A 60 0.05 15.70 -2.47
N THR A 61 -0.40 16.94 -2.31
CA THR A 61 -1.82 17.27 -2.07
C THR A 61 -2.31 18.38 -3.00
N PRO A 62 -3.39 18.15 -3.77
CA PRO A 62 -4.09 16.87 -3.95
C PRO A 62 -3.26 15.87 -4.79
N GLY A 63 -3.15 14.61 -4.33
CA GLY A 63 -2.57 13.49 -5.09
C GLY A 63 -3.62 12.74 -5.91
N PHE A 64 -3.23 11.63 -6.54
CA PHE A 64 -4.13 10.80 -7.38
C PHE A 64 -5.35 10.26 -6.62
N ASP A 65 -5.22 10.10 -5.31
CA ASP A 65 -6.25 9.73 -4.35
C ASP A 65 -7.40 10.75 -4.22
N GLN A 66 -7.20 11.98 -4.72
CA GLN A 66 -8.19 13.07 -4.71
C GLN A 66 -8.57 13.53 -6.11
N ARG A 67 -8.14 12.79 -7.14
CA ARG A 67 -8.53 13.05 -8.52
C ARG A 67 -9.76 12.22 -8.88
N LEU A 68 -10.60 12.78 -9.75
CA LEU A 68 -11.66 12.03 -10.39
C LEU A 68 -11.05 11.35 -11.63
N TRP A 69 -11.21 10.04 -11.70
CA TRP A 69 -10.72 9.22 -12.80
C TRP A 69 -11.86 8.96 -13.78
N ASP A 70 -11.54 8.96 -15.07
CA ASP A 70 -12.44 8.43 -16.07
C ASP A 70 -12.57 6.91 -15.83
N ALA A 71 -13.80 6.40 -15.88
CA ALA A 71 -14.10 5.03 -15.52
C ALA A 71 -14.84 4.30 -16.64
N GLU A 72 -14.34 3.13 -17.00
CA GLU A 72 -14.99 2.17 -17.89
C GLU A 72 -15.18 0.85 -17.15
N GLN A 73 -16.39 0.31 -17.19
CA GLN A 73 -16.72 -1.00 -16.63
C GLN A 73 -17.22 -1.92 -17.76
N PRO A 74 -16.33 -2.68 -18.41
CA PRO A 74 -16.70 -3.53 -19.56
C PRO A 74 -17.69 -4.63 -19.18
N ASP A 75 -17.62 -5.14 -17.96
CA ASP A 75 -18.49 -6.17 -17.40
C ASP A 75 -18.50 -6.10 -15.86
N ASN A 76 -19.11 -7.09 -15.19
CA ASN A 76 -19.27 -7.12 -13.73
C ASN A 76 -17.96 -7.44 -12.97
N GLU A 77 -16.91 -7.89 -13.66
CA GLU A 77 -15.67 -8.38 -13.08
C GLU A 77 -14.50 -7.43 -13.33
N HIS A 78 -14.64 -6.46 -14.24
CA HIS A 78 -13.56 -5.56 -14.65
C HIS A 78 -13.92 -4.08 -14.44
N LEU A 79 -12.93 -3.30 -14.00
CA LEU A 79 -13.00 -1.83 -13.95
C LEU A 79 -11.69 -1.27 -14.49
N ILE A 80 -11.78 -0.32 -15.41
CA ILE A 80 -10.63 0.39 -15.98
C ILE A 80 -10.76 1.85 -15.58
N LEU A 81 -9.76 2.35 -14.86
CA LEU A 81 -9.64 3.76 -14.51
C LEU A 81 -8.57 4.40 -15.39
N HIS A 82 -8.84 5.63 -15.83
CA HIS A 82 -7.92 6.44 -16.62
C HIS A 82 -7.79 7.85 -16.03
N TYR A 83 -6.56 8.37 -16.02
CA TYR A 83 -6.28 9.74 -15.64
C TYR A 83 -5.05 10.27 -16.36
N THR A 84 -5.17 11.49 -16.89
CA THR A 84 -4.04 12.23 -17.46
C THR A 84 -3.55 13.25 -16.42
N SER A 85 -2.40 12.98 -15.82
CA SER A 85 -1.70 13.92 -14.93
C SER A 85 -0.90 14.91 -15.79
N PRO A 86 -1.27 16.20 -15.85
CA PRO A 86 -0.60 17.17 -16.74
C PRO A 86 0.84 17.44 -16.30
N ASP A 87 1.65 17.95 -17.23
CA ASP A 87 2.99 18.49 -16.93
C ASP A 87 2.95 19.49 -15.78
N GLY A 88 3.83 19.31 -14.80
CA GLY A 88 3.94 20.15 -13.60
C GLY A 88 2.94 19.84 -12.50
N GLU A 89 2.07 18.83 -12.63
CA GLU A 89 1.16 18.45 -11.54
C GLU A 89 1.95 18.05 -10.28
N ASN A 90 1.70 18.74 -9.17
CA ASN A 90 2.47 18.65 -7.92
C ASN A 90 3.99 18.78 -8.10
N GLY A 91 4.43 19.46 -9.16
CA GLY A 91 5.84 19.68 -9.49
C GLY A 91 6.51 18.57 -10.30
N PHE A 92 5.82 17.47 -10.61
CA PHE A 92 6.39 16.42 -11.45
C PHE A 92 6.44 16.84 -12.93
N PRO A 93 7.58 16.73 -13.62
CA PRO A 93 7.67 17.05 -15.04
C PRO A 93 6.96 16.00 -15.89
N GLY A 94 6.51 16.43 -17.07
CA GLY A 94 5.88 15.59 -18.08
C GLY A 94 4.42 15.29 -17.78
N THR A 95 3.63 15.29 -18.85
CA THR A 95 2.30 14.69 -18.83
C THR A 95 2.46 13.18 -18.63
N LEU A 96 1.76 12.61 -17.66
CA LEU A 96 1.69 11.17 -17.43
C LEU A 96 0.27 10.68 -17.71
N ASP A 97 0.18 9.79 -18.69
CA ASP A 97 -1.04 9.07 -19.02
C ASP A 97 -1.08 7.77 -18.21
N VAL A 98 -2.09 7.60 -17.36
CA VAL A 98 -2.18 6.48 -16.41
C VAL A 98 -3.46 5.70 -16.65
N THR A 99 -3.32 4.38 -16.75
CA THR A 99 -4.44 3.44 -16.77
C THR A 99 -4.26 2.42 -15.66
N VAL A 100 -5.29 2.21 -14.84
CA VAL A 100 -5.31 1.18 -13.80
C VAL A 100 -6.46 0.22 -14.07
N ARG A 101 -6.13 -1.06 -14.22
CA ARG A 101 -7.10 -2.11 -14.50
C ARG A 101 -7.30 -2.96 -13.27
N TYR A 102 -8.54 -3.06 -12.84
CA TYR A 102 -8.99 -3.92 -11.77
C TYR A 102 -9.75 -5.09 -12.38
N SER A 103 -9.51 -6.29 -11.87
CA SER A 103 -10.30 -7.48 -12.20
C SER A 103 -10.54 -8.32 -10.97
N ILE A 104 -11.73 -8.91 -10.83
CA ILE A 104 -12.02 -9.93 -9.84
C ILE A 104 -12.48 -11.22 -10.52
N GLU A 105 -11.79 -12.31 -10.25
CA GLU A 105 -12.12 -13.64 -10.78
C GLU A 105 -12.07 -14.64 -9.63
N ASN A 106 -13.18 -15.32 -9.36
CA ASN A 106 -13.35 -16.17 -8.17
C ASN A 106 -13.01 -15.41 -6.88
N ASN A 107 -11.91 -15.77 -6.24
CA ASN A 107 -11.38 -15.23 -5.00
C ASN A 107 -10.10 -14.40 -5.20
N VAL A 108 -9.78 -14.03 -6.45
CA VAL A 108 -8.56 -13.32 -6.81
C VAL A 108 -8.90 -11.93 -7.33
N PHE A 109 -8.41 -10.90 -6.64
CA PHE A 109 -8.47 -9.50 -7.07
C PHE A 109 -7.12 -9.08 -7.63
N ARG A 110 -7.09 -8.56 -8.85
CA ARG A 110 -5.87 -8.13 -9.54
C ARG A 110 -5.94 -6.65 -9.87
N VAL A 111 -4.79 -6.00 -9.74
CA VAL A 111 -4.57 -4.60 -10.11
C VAL A 111 -3.39 -4.56 -11.07
N ILE A 112 -3.58 -3.99 -12.25
CA ILE A 112 -2.53 -3.78 -13.23
C ILE A 112 -2.40 -2.27 -13.46
N TYR A 113 -1.20 -1.76 -13.27
CA TYR A 113 -0.87 -0.35 -13.48
C TYR A 113 -0.15 -0.21 -14.81
N GLU A 114 -0.60 0.73 -15.63
CA GLU A 114 0.05 1.10 -16.89
C GLU A 114 0.25 2.62 -16.90
N ALA A 115 1.43 3.08 -17.31
CA ALA A 115 1.65 4.50 -17.53
C ALA A 115 2.64 4.78 -18.67
N SER A 116 2.48 5.95 -19.30
CA SER A 116 3.41 6.49 -20.30
C SER A 116 3.55 8.00 -20.13
N CYS A 117 4.70 8.56 -20.52
CA CYS A 117 4.99 9.98 -20.37
C CYS A 117 5.47 10.64 -21.67
N ASP A 118 5.32 11.97 -21.74
CA ASP A 118 5.85 12.81 -22.82
C ASP A 118 7.22 13.44 -22.50
N GLN A 119 7.63 13.41 -21.23
CA GLN A 119 8.95 13.82 -20.74
C GLN A 119 9.44 12.86 -19.65
N PRO A 120 10.76 12.74 -19.44
CA PRO A 120 11.31 11.96 -18.33
C PRO A 120 10.70 12.38 -16.98
N THR A 121 10.21 11.42 -16.21
CA THR A 121 9.55 11.66 -14.92
C THR A 121 9.79 10.49 -13.96
N HIS A 122 9.34 10.61 -12.71
CA HIS A 122 9.32 9.51 -11.75
C HIS A 122 7.89 9.02 -11.49
N VAL A 123 7.70 7.70 -11.45
CA VAL A 123 6.39 7.06 -11.24
C VAL A 123 6.52 5.93 -10.22
N ASN A 124 5.61 5.90 -9.26
CA ASN A 124 5.45 4.81 -8.31
C ASN A 124 3.96 4.73 -7.91
N LEU A 125 3.21 3.78 -8.45
CA LEU A 125 1.77 3.65 -8.19
C LEU A 125 1.51 2.51 -7.19
N THR A 126 0.58 2.70 -6.27
CA THR A 126 0.19 1.64 -5.34
C THR A 126 -1.26 1.75 -4.90
N GLN A 127 -1.83 0.67 -4.37
CA GLN A 127 -3.09 0.72 -3.63
C GLN A 127 -2.78 0.83 -2.13
N HIS A 128 -3.62 1.55 -1.39
CA HIS A 128 -3.49 1.71 0.06
C HIS A 128 -4.63 1.04 0.86
N PRO A 129 -4.95 -0.25 0.64
CA PRO A 129 -6.01 -0.93 1.41
C PRO A 129 -5.54 -1.20 2.83
N TYR A 130 -6.43 -1.03 3.81
CA TYR A 130 -6.20 -1.51 5.18
C TYR A 130 -7.01 -2.77 5.43
N PHE A 131 -6.33 -3.89 5.69
CA PHE A 131 -6.95 -5.17 5.97
C PHE A 131 -7.27 -5.32 7.46
N ASN A 132 -8.47 -5.80 7.73
CA ASN A 132 -8.88 -6.44 8.97
C ASN A 132 -9.80 -7.61 8.61
N LEU A 133 -9.21 -8.81 8.54
CA LEU A 133 -9.87 -10.06 8.11
C LEU A 133 -10.98 -10.53 9.05
N ARG A 134 -11.11 -9.96 10.26
CA ARG A 134 -12.21 -10.21 11.18
C ARG A 134 -12.79 -8.86 11.62
N PRO A 135 -13.75 -8.27 10.88
CA PRO A 135 -14.25 -6.91 11.15
C PRO A 135 -14.88 -6.71 12.53
N THR A 136 -15.23 -7.79 13.24
CA THR A 136 -15.67 -7.74 14.64
C THR A 136 -14.55 -7.46 15.63
N ASP A 137 -13.28 -7.64 15.24
CA ASP A 137 -12.13 -7.27 16.06
C ASP A 137 -11.94 -5.76 16.02
N GLU A 138 -11.58 -5.19 17.16
CA GLU A 138 -11.27 -3.77 17.28
C GLU A 138 -9.94 -3.43 16.59
N ASN A 139 -8.97 -4.35 16.61
CA ASN A 139 -7.65 -4.17 16.00
C ASN A 139 -7.12 -5.47 15.36
N ILE A 140 -5.95 -5.37 14.71
CA ILE A 140 -5.30 -6.47 13.99
C ILE A 140 -4.43 -7.39 14.85
N GLY A 141 -4.43 -7.23 16.19
CA GLY A 141 -3.47 -7.91 17.05
C GLY A 141 -3.50 -9.44 16.94
N ASN A 142 -4.67 -10.02 16.65
CA ASN A 142 -4.86 -11.46 16.50
C ASN A 142 -4.57 -11.99 15.09
N HIS A 143 -4.27 -11.12 14.12
CA HIS A 143 -3.87 -11.55 12.79
C HIS A 143 -2.43 -12.07 12.81
N GLU A 144 -2.14 -13.01 11.93
CA GLU A 144 -0.77 -13.49 11.70
C GLU A 144 -0.29 -12.99 10.34
N LEU A 145 0.89 -12.38 10.33
CA LEU A 145 1.56 -11.91 9.12
C LEU A 145 2.76 -12.81 8.84
N ARG A 146 2.89 -13.24 7.59
CA ARG A 146 4.12 -13.82 7.05
C ARG A 146 4.64 -12.95 5.94
N LEU A 147 5.93 -12.64 5.99
CA LEU A 147 6.65 -11.94 4.94
C LEU A 147 7.66 -12.89 4.28
N TYR A 148 7.69 -12.90 2.94
CA TYR A 148 8.54 -13.79 2.15
C TYR A 148 9.87 -13.14 1.76
N THR A 149 10.41 -12.34 2.67
CA THR A 149 11.75 -11.76 2.57
C THR A 149 12.38 -11.70 3.95
N SER A 150 13.71 -11.68 3.98
CA SER A 150 14.49 -11.44 5.19
C SER A 150 15.14 -10.06 5.20
N HIS A 151 14.63 -9.10 4.42
CA HIS A 151 15.26 -7.79 4.26
C HIS A 151 14.25 -6.63 4.28
N TYR A 152 14.65 -5.51 4.87
CA TYR A 152 13.89 -4.26 4.90
C TYR A 152 14.83 -3.05 4.82
N LEU A 153 14.27 -1.87 4.54
CA LEU A 153 15.02 -0.62 4.43
C LEU A 153 15.22 0.02 5.81
N GLU A 154 16.45 0.42 6.11
CA GLU A 154 16.71 1.33 7.23
C GLU A 154 16.16 2.73 6.90
N THR A 155 15.45 3.34 7.85
CA THR A 155 14.93 4.69 7.71
C THR A 155 15.44 5.62 8.81
N THR A 156 15.47 6.92 8.49
CA THR A 156 15.62 7.99 9.48
C THR A 156 14.35 8.14 10.33
N PRO A 157 14.36 8.94 11.41
CA PRO A 157 13.16 9.22 12.20
C PRO A 157 12.01 9.89 11.42
N ASP A 158 12.30 10.51 10.28
CA ASP A 158 11.29 11.06 9.36
C ASP A 158 10.84 10.04 8.31
N LEU A 159 11.14 8.75 8.52
CA LEU A 159 10.74 7.62 7.66
C LEU A 159 11.29 7.70 6.23
N ILE A 160 12.42 8.38 6.06
CA ILE A 160 13.16 8.44 4.79
C ILE A 160 14.23 7.35 4.78
N PRO A 161 14.30 6.49 3.74
CA PRO A 161 15.35 5.50 3.62
C PRO A 161 16.76 6.10 3.66
N THR A 162 17.70 5.36 4.26
CA THR A 162 19.12 5.75 4.26
C THR A 162 19.87 5.22 3.04
N GLY A 163 19.26 4.30 2.29
CA GLY A 163 19.89 3.48 1.25
C GLY A 163 20.41 2.14 1.77
N THR A 164 20.43 1.93 3.10
CA THR A 164 20.89 0.69 3.71
C THR A 164 19.76 -0.35 3.75
N VAL A 165 20.09 -1.58 3.32
CA VAL A 165 19.22 -2.76 3.48
C VAL A 165 19.68 -3.55 4.70
N LEU A 166 18.75 -3.84 5.61
CA LEU A 166 19.00 -4.58 6.85
C LEU A 166 18.37 -5.98 6.79
N SER A 167 18.95 -6.92 7.53
CA SER A 167 18.32 -8.23 7.79
C SER A 167 17.14 -8.05 8.73
N THR A 168 16.04 -8.77 8.49
CA THR A 168 14.88 -8.84 9.39
C THR A 168 15.23 -9.70 10.61
N ASP A 169 16.07 -9.17 11.49
CA ASP A 169 16.35 -9.79 12.78
C ASP A 169 15.41 -9.15 13.81
N LYS A 170 14.81 -9.98 14.68
CA LYS A 170 13.95 -9.54 15.81
C LYS A 170 12.61 -8.92 15.38
N LYS A 171 12.33 -7.65 15.71
CA LYS A 171 11.00 -7.01 15.56
C LYS A 171 10.47 -6.96 14.12
N HIS A 172 11.35 -7.11 13.13
CA HIS A 172 11.01 -7.10 11.71
C HIS A 172 10.82 -8.52 11.14
N ALA A 173 11.03 -9.57 11.94
CA ALA A 173 10.95 -10.97 11.51
C ALA A 173 9.52 -11.51 11.67
N PHE A 174 8.78 -11.57 10.56
CA PHE A 174 7.41 -12.08 10.52
C PHE A 174 7.31 -13.40 9.78
N ASP A 175 7.19 -14.46 10.56
CA ASP A 175 6.82 -15.81 10.16
C ASP A 175 5.44 -16.16 10.73
N PHE A 176 4.68 -17.02 10.03
CA PHE A 176 3.46 -17.60 10.61
C PHE A 176 3.78 -18.20 11.98
N ASN A 177 2.80 -18.20 12.91
CA ASN A 177 2.93 -18.49 14.35
C ASN A 177 3.32 -17.30 15.26
N LYS A 178 3.43 -16.07 14.74
CA LYS A 178 3.56 -14.86 15.57
C LYS A 178 2.38 -13.91 15.31
N PRO A 179 1.48 -13.71 16.29
CA PRO A 179 0.42 -12.72 16.15
C PRO A 179 1.01 -11.32 16.08
N LEU A 180 0.39 -10.45 15.27
CA LEU A 180 0.80 -9.06 15.10
C LEU A 180 0.82 -8.28 16.41
N PHE A 181 0.06 -8.72 17.42
CA PHE A 181 0.09 -8.16 18.78
C PHE A 181 1.49 -7.92 19.32
N LEU A 182 2.46 -8.80 19.02
CA LEU A 182 3.86 -8.62 19.44
C LEU A 182 4.49 -7.36 18.84
N ALA A 183 4.23 -7.10 17.56
CA ALA A 183 4.68 -5.88 16.89
C ALA A 183 3.96 -4.64 17.46
N LEU A 184 2.65 -4.74 17.73
CA LEU A 184 1.86 -3.62 18.24
C LEU A 184 2.33 -3.13 19.62
N GLN A 185 2.89 -4.04 20.44
CA GLN A 185 3.51 -3.69 21.72
C GLN A 185 4.83 -2.92 21.57
N GLU A 186 5.50 -3.06 20.43
CA GLU A 186 6.77 -2.40 20.08
C GLU A 186 6.58 -1.27 19.05
N ASP A 187 5.46 -0.54 19.16
CA ASP A 187 5.14 0.62 18.33
C ASP A 187 4.67 0.30 16.89
N GLY A 188 4.38 -0.96 16.60
CA GLY A 188 3.90 -1.42 15.30
C GLY A 188 4.99 -1.43 14.22
N LEU A 189 4.56 -1.45 12.97
CA LEU A 189 5.42 -1.38 11.78
C LEU A 189 5.02 -0.19 10.91
N ASP A 190 6.02 0.42 10.31
CA ASP A 190 5.89 1.38 9.21
C ASP A 190 7.15 1.25 8.32
N ASP A 191 7.37 0.03 7.84
CA ASP A 191 8.63 -0.41 7.27
C ASP A 191 8.45 -0.88 5.83
N CYS A 192 9.40 -0.54 4.96
CA CYS A 192 9.44 -1.04 3.59
C CYS A 192 10.32 -2.31 3.52
N TYR A 193 9.70 -3.44 3.26
CA TYR A 193 10.36 -4.72 3.02
C TYR A 193 10.78 -4.83 1.55
N THR A 194 11.97 -5.37 1.27
CA THR A 194 12.54 -5.44 -0.10
C THR A 194 12.66 -6.87 -0.61
N PHE A 195 12.35 -7.05 -1.89
CA PHE A 195 12.20 -8.34 -2.57
C PHE A 195 13.07 -8.44 -3.85
N GLY A 196 14.09 -7.59 -3.97
CA GLY A 196 14.95 -7.50 -5.15
C GLY A 196 14.30 -6.68 -6.26
N ASP A 197 14.44 -7.12 -7.51
CA ASP A 197 13.84 -6.48 -8.70
C ASP A 197 13.18 -7.57 -9.57
N PRO A 198 12.00 -8.06 -9.16
CA PRO A 198 11.34 -9.19 -9.83
C PRO A 198 10.75 -8.79 -11.17
N ILE A 199 10.84 -9.68 -12.16
CA ILE A 199 10.24 -9.48 -13.50
C ILE A 199 8.77 -9.94 -13.53
N GLU A 200 8.42 -10.94 -12.70
CA GLU A 200 7.08 -11.52 -12.63
C GLU A 200 6.59 -11.51 -11.19
N PRO A 201 5.25 -11.51 -10.96
CA PRO A 201 4.71 -11.52 -9.62
C PRO A 201 5.23 -12.68 -8.77
N GLN A 202 5.84 -12.34 -7.63
CA GLN A 202 6.26 -13.29 -6.61
C GLN A 202 5.41 -13.16 -5.36
N LEU A 203 5.36 -14.22 -4.55
CA LEU A 203 4.71 -14.21 -3.26
C LEU A 203 5.46 -13.28 -2.30
N MET A 204 4.78 -12.23 -1.80
CA MET A 204 5.40 -11.23 -0.92
C MET A 204 4.93 -11.36 0.53
N ALA A 205 3.63 -11.55 0.73
CA ALA A 205 3.04 -11.60 2.06
C ALA A 205 1.80 -12.49 2.13
N GLU A 206 1.53 -12.98 3.32
CA GLU A 206 0.26 -13.57 3.69
C GLU A 206 -0.20 -13.00 5.03
N LEU A 207 -1.45 -12.57 5.08
CA LEU A 207 -2.11 -12.15 6.31
C LEU A 207 -3.25 -13.12 6.56
N SER A 208 -3.31 -13.71 7.75
CA SER A 208 -4.37 -14.64 8.13
C SER A 208 -5.02 -14.23 9.45
N HIS A 209 -6.23 -14.75 9.70
CA HIS A 209 -6.87 -14.65 11.00
C HIS A 209 -7.26 -16.05 11.49
N PRO A 210 -6.59 -16.60 12.52
CA PRO A 210 -6.70 -18.02 12.88
C PRO A 210 -8.13 -18.44 13.24
N LYS A 211 -8.91 -17.55 13.91
CA LYS A 211 -10.28 -17.87 14.35
C LYS A 211 -11.30 -18.11 13.22
N ASN A 212 -11.11 -17.51 12.04
CA ASN A 212 -12.07 -17.65 10.94
C ASN A 212 -11.47 -18.30 9.69
N GLY A 213 -10.20 -18.68 9.74
CA GLY A 213 -9.48 -19.35 8.64
C GLY A 213 -9.25 -18.50 7.40
N ILE A 214 -9.64 -17.21 7.40
CA ILE A 214 -9.48 -16.32 6.26
C ILE A 214 -8.02 -15.91 6.13
N THR A 215 -7.49 -16.03 4.91
CA THR A 215 -6.15 -15.58 4.54
C THR A 215 -6.22 -14.72 3.28
N VAL A 216 -5.46 -13.63 3.23
CA VAL A 216 -5.15 -12.90 2.00
C VAL A 216 -3.67 -13.09 1.67
N THR A 217 -3.41 -13.57 0.46
CA THR A 217 -2.08 -13.76 -0.11
C THR A 217 -1.81 -12.63 -1.10
N ILE A 218 -0.65 -11.99 -1.00
CA ILE A 218 -0.24 -10.85 -1.84
C ILE A 218 0.92 -11.27 -2.73
N LEU A 219 0.74 -11.10 -4.04
CA LEU A 219 1.80 -11.28 -5.03
C LEU A 219 2.00 -10.00 -5.83
N SER A 220 3.26 -9.70 -6.19
CA SER A 220 3.56 -8.56 -7.05
C SER A 220 4.93 -8.66 -7.71
N ASP A 221 5.07 -7.96 -8.84
CA ASP A 221 6.33 -7.69 -9.54
C ASP A 221 7.00 -6.38 -9.08
N TYR A 222 6.49 -5.75 -8.01
CA TYR A 222 7.19 -4.65 -7.35
C TYR A 222 8.38 -5.13 -6.51
N PRO A 223 9.42 -4.28 -6.35
CA PRO A 223 10.57 -4.59 -5.51
C PRO A 223 10.30 -4.42 -4.01
N GLY A 224 9.24 -3.72 -3.63
CA GLY A 224 8.96 -3.34 -2.25
C GLY A 224 7.54 -3.66 -1.78
N LEU A 225 7.40 -3.91 -0.48
CA LEU A 225 6.12 -3.96 0.24
C LEU A 225 6.21 -3.05 1.46
N GLN A 226 5.44 -1.96 1.48
CA GLN A 226 5.23 -1.18 2.70
C GLN A 226 4.29 -1.96 3.62
N VAL A 227 4.71 -2.13 4.86
CA VAL A 227 3.90 -2.73 5.92
C VAL A 227 3.64 -1.67 6.97
N TYR A 228 2.40 -1.16 7.00
CA TYR A 228 1.98 -0.18 7.98
C TYR A 228 0.86 -0.71 8.85
N THR A 229 1.09 -0.86 10.16
CA THR A 229 0.11 -1.44 11.08
C THR A 229 -0.99 -0.47 11.51
N GLY A 230 -1.08 0.74 10.95
CA GLY A 230 -2.21 1.63 11.25
C GLY A 230 -2.15 2.30 12.62
N LYS A 231 -0.95 2.54 13.15
CA LYS A 231 -0.73 3.11 14.50
C LYS A 231 -1.48 4.43 14.75
N TYR A 232 -1.56 5.28 13.74
CA TYR A 232 -2.14 6.63 13.86
C TYR A 232 -3.59 6.73 13.38
N ILE A 233 -4.22 5.59 13.06
CA ILE A 233 -5.63 5.59 12.66
C ILE A 233 -6.47 6.08 13.85
N ASP A 234 -7.22 7.14 13.60
CA ASP A 234 -8.29 7.62 14.48
C ASP A 234 -9.38 8.22 13.60
N VAL A 235 -10.31 7.38 13.18
CA VAL A 235 -11.36 7.72 12.21
C VAL A 235 -12.72 7.36 12.80
N ALA A 236 -13.52 8.40 13.06
CA ALA A 236 -14.91 8.24 13.40
C ALA A 236 -15.76 7.88 12.17
N ASN A 237 -16.90 7.24 12.39
CA ASN A 237 -17.91 6.99 11.37
C ASN A 237 -17.38 6.25 10.12
N GLY A 238 -16.56 5.22 10.31
CA GLY A 238 -16.23 4.23 9.28
C GLY A 238 -17.45 3.40 8.84
N LYS A 239 -17.23 2.37 8.01
CA LYS A 239 -18.30 1.43 7.57
C LYS A 239 -19.20 0.99 8.72
N GLY A 240 -20.51 1.06 8.51
CA GLY A 240 -21.53 0.74 9.50
C GLY A 240 -21.52 1.64 10.75
N GLY A 241 -20.90 2.82 10.67
CA GLY A 241 -20.74 3.75 11.79
C GLY A 241 -19.64 3.35 12.79
N LYS A 242 -18.78 2.39 12.46
CA LYS A 242 -17.70 1.94 13.35
C LYS A 242 -16.63 3.02 13.54
N HIS A 243 -16.15 3.20 14.77
CA HIS A 243 -14.92 3.94 15.03
C HIS A 243 -13.71 3.03 14.77
N TYR A 244 -12.76 3.52 13.98
CA TYR A 244 -11.47 2.87 13.77
C TYR A 244 -10.41 3.62 14.58
N GLY A 245 -9.91 2.99 15.64
CA GLY A 245 -8.78 3.47 16.43
C GLY A 245 -7.42 2.91 15.96
N PRO A 246 -6.35 3.15 16.73
CA PRO A 246 -5.03 2.63 16.43
C PRO A 246 -5.05 1.13 16.16
N TYR A 247 -4.32 0.73 15.12
CA TYR A 247 -4.19 -0.67 14.70
C TYR A 247 -5.49 -1.35 14.24
N SER A 248 -6.52 -0.58 13.86
CA SER A 248 -7.78 -1.14 13.32
C SER A 248 -7.61 -1.93 12.03
N GLY A 249 -6.53 -1.71 11.29
CA GLY A 249 -6.20 -2.38 10.05
C GLY A 249 -4.72 -2.25 9.70
N ILE A 250 -4.24 -3.14 8.82
CA ILE A 250 -2.87 -3.14 8.29
C ILE A 250 -2.86 -2.84 6.80
N ALA A 251 -2.03 -1.89 6.38
CA ALA A 251 -1.75 -1.63 4.98
C ALA A 251 -0.55 -2.48 4.50
N LEU A 252 -0.73 -3.09 3.34
CA LEU A 252 0.25 -3.95 2.67
C LEU A 252 0.36 -3.46 1.22
N GLU A 253 1.22 -2.46 1.01
CA GLU A 253 1.29 -1.68 -0.23
C GLU A 253 2.47 -2.16 -1.07
N THR A 254 2.18 -2.81 -2.20
CA THR A 254 3.23 -3.23 -3.14
C THR A 254 3.64 -2.00 -3.96
N GLN A 255 4.93 -1.68 -3.99
CA GLN A 255 5.42 -0.43 -4.57
C GLN A 255 6.90 -0.49 -4.94
N MET A 256 7.37 0.51 -5.70
CA MET A 256 8.79 0.81 -5.79
C MET A 256 9.33 1.24 -4.41
N LEU A 257 10.64 1.12 -4.22
CA LEU A 257 11.26 1.50 -2.95
C LEU A 257 11.09 3.01 -2.68
N PRO A 258 10.75 3.43 -1.45
CA PRO A 258 10.62 4.83 -1.11
C PRO A 258 11.92 5.60 -1.39
N ASP A 259 11.78 6.87 -1.76
CA ASP A 259 12.91 7.75 -2.05
C ASP A 259 13.92 7.25 -3.12
N SER A 260 13.54 6.28 -3.97
CA SER A 260 14.38 5.79 -5.09
C SER A 260 15.03 6.89 -5.95
N PRO A 261 14.41 8.07 -6.23
CA PRO A 261 15.08 9.16 -6.94
C PRO A 261 16.42 9.61 -6.31
N HIS A 262 16.60 9.40 -5.01
CA HIS A 262 17.83 9.74 -4.27
C HIS A 262 18.76 8.55 -4.01
N HIS A 263 18.35 7.33 -4.41
CA HIS A 263 19.09 6.09 -4.16
C HIS A 263 19.35 5.34 -5.46
N PRO A 264 20.45 5.65 -6.19
CA PRO A 264 20.79 4.99 -7.46
C PRO A 264 21.02 3.48 -7.37
N CYS A 265 21.17 2.93 -6.17
CA CYS A 265 21.27 1.48 -5.92
C CYS A 265 19.91 0.78 -5.87
N PHE A 266 18.80 1.52 -5.80
CA PHE A 266 17.44 0.97 -5.82
C PHE A 266 16.95 0.79 -7.26
N PRO A 267 15.97 -0.10 -7.50
CA PRO A 267 15.26 -0.14 -8.77
C PRO A 267 14.72 1.24 -9.13
N SER A 268 15.00 1.65 -10.38
CA SER A 268 14.70 2.99 -10.86
C SER A 268 13.20 3.20 -10.96
N THR A 269 12.72 4.35 -10.48
CA THR A 269 11.35 4.84 -10.68
C THR A 269 11.23 5.76 -11.88
N ARG A 270 12.33 6.01 -12.60
CA ARG A 270 12.34 6.90 -13.77
C ARG A 270 11.64 6.23 -14.95
N LEU A 271 10.73 6.97 -15.58
CA LEU A 271 10.06 6.62 -16.83
C LEU A 271 10.45 7.65 -17.90
N ASN A 272 10.95 7.19 -19.05
CA ASN A 272 11.29 8.03 -20.20
C ASN A 272 10.25 7.93 -21.33
N PRO A 273 10.16 8.95 -22.21
CA PRO A 273 9.31 8.87 -23.39
C PRO A 273 9.62 7.64 -24.25
N GLY A 274 8.58 6.91 -24.62
CA GLY A 274 8.69 5.64 -25.37
C GLY A 274 8.83 4.38 -24.51
N GLU A 275 9.07 4.52 -23.21
CA GLU A 275 8.99 3.41 -22.25
C GLU A 275 7.55 3.21 -21.77
N ARG A 276 7.28 2.02 -21.24
CA ARG A 276 5.99 1.70 -20.62
C ARG A 276 6.22 1.29 -19.17
N TYR A 277 5.54 1.97 -18.26
CA TYR A 277 5.39 1.52 -16.89
C TYR A 277 4.36 0.39 -16.86
N LEU A 278 4.71 -0.75 -16.28
CA LEU A 278 3.79 -1.89 -16.12
C LEU A 278 4.12 -2.62 -14.82
N HIS A 279 3.17 -2.67 -13.90
CA HIS A 279 3.27 -3.43 -12.66
C HIS A 279 1.95 -4.10 -12.30
N LYS A 280 2.03 -5.15 -11.49
CA LYS A 280 0.89 -5.98 -11.10
C LYS A 280 0.88 -6.22 -9.60
N THR A 281 -0.30 -6.11 -9.01
CA THR A 281 -0.57 -6.54 -7.64
C THR A 281 -1.73 -7.53 -7.66
N ILE A 282 -1.58 -8.64 -6.96
CA ILE A 282 -2.57 -9.71 -6.90
C ILE A 282 -2.87 -9.99 -5.42
N TYR A 283 -4.15 -9.93 -5.07
CA TYR A 283 -4.69 -10.31 -3.76
C TYR A 283 -5.54 -11.56 -3.94
N SER A 284 -5.10 -12.69 -3.39
CA SER A 284 -5.84 -13.96 -3.41
C SER A 284 -6.40 -14.27 -2.03
N PHE A 285 -7.72 -14.42 -1.92
CA PHE A 285 -8.39 -14.68 -0.66
C PHE A 285 -8.71 -16.17 -0.51
N ASN A 286 -8.29 -16.81 0.57
CA ASN A 286 -8.61 -18.20 0.85
C ASN A 286 -9.28 -18.35 2.22
N CYS A 287 -10.06 -19.42 2.39
CA CYS A 287 -10.65 -19.78 3.67
C CYS A 287 -10.45 -21.28 3.90
N ILE A 288 -9.79 -21.65 4.98
CA ILE A 288 -9.70 -23.05 5.44
C ILE A 288 -10.78 -23.22 6.52
N SER A 289 -11.61 -24.27 6.41
CA SER A 289 -12.57 -24.61 7.45
C SER A 289 -11.83 -24.88 8.75
N VAL A 290 -12.07 -24.04 9.76
CA VAL A 290 -11.62 -24.29 11.13
C VAL A 290 -12.64 -25.26 11.72
N GLU A 291 -12.27 -26.53 11.91
CA GLU A 291 -13.11 -27.46 12.69
C GLU A 291 -13.23 -26.87 14.10
N GLU A 292 -14.45 -26.57 14.53
CA GLU A 292 -14.71 -26.28 15.95
C GLU A 292 -14.42 -27.58 16.70
N ASP A 293 -13.36 -27.60 17.50
CA ASP A 293 -13.12 -28.67 18.46
C ASP A 293 -14.40 -28.82 19.31
N TYR A 294 -15.15 -29.89 19.08
CA TYR A 294 -16.24 -30.29 19.95
C TYR A 294 -15.62 -30.60 21.31
N GLU A 295 -15.82 -29.71 22.29
CA GLU A 295 -15.65 -30.07 23.69
C GLU A 295 -16.61 -31.24 23.97
N ASP A 296 -16.03 -32.43 24.08
CA ASP A 296 -16.72 -33.64 24.51
C ASP A 296 -17.10 -33.45 25.98
N GLU A 297 -18.26 -32.83 26.23
CA GLU A 297 -18.98 -32.96 27.51
C GLU A 297 -19.42 -34.41 27.66
N THR A 298 -18.49 -35.30 28.02
CA THR A 298 -18.85 -36.56 28.66
C THR A 298 -18.90 -36.32 30.16
N GLU A 299 -20.08 -35.87 30.63
CA GLU A 299 -20.57 -36.27 31.95
C GLU A 299 -20.64 -37.81 32.01
N GLY A 300 -20.02 -38.39 33.04
CA GLY A 300 -20.07 -39.82 33.35
C GLY A 300 -19.43 -40.14 34.68
#